data_AF-X1MER2-F1
#
_entry.id   AF-X1MER2-F1
#
_cell.length_a   1.000
_cell.length_b   1.000
_cell.length_c   1.000
_cell.angle_alpha   90.00
_cell.angle_beta   90.00
_cell.angle_gamma   90.00
#
_symmetry.space_group_name_H-M   'P 1'
#
loop_
_entity.id
_entity.type
_entity.pdbx_description
1 polymer ?
#
loop_
_entity_poly.entity_id
_entity_poly.type
_entity_poly.pdbx_seq_one_letter_code
_entity_poly.pdbx_strand_id
1 'polypeptide(L)'
;MESLKEAIEKENFAVLSSEVANLLEEIFPLIEGNSHPQFLDNLLDKRFFQWLLSKIKEYSDPFLRKLIQLQIDSFNIKTFFRIQFLGKERELLKDFLMEGGGLDKDYLLRLAYQPKESQILEFPGGEFREVVAAAFEEWDKKRSFFSLDRYLDKLILKHTGRGFYITFGREPLVNYIFLKKRELKRLRVILREKLAGVSTERAAEQIIGSS
;
A
#
# COMPACT_ATOMS: atom_id res chain seq x y z
N MET A 1 21.68 -5.55 -1.63
CA MET A 1 21.45 -4.45 -0.66
C MET A 1 22.69 -3.61 -0.49
N GLU A 2 23.87 -4.22 -0.38
CA GLU A 2 25.15 -3.52 -0.28
C GLU A 2 25.44 -2.61 -1.49
N SER A 3 25.18 -3.10 -2.71
CA SER A 3 25.32 -2.30 -3.94
C SER A 3 24.39 -1.09 -4.03
N LEU A 4 23.15 -1.19 -3.53
CA LEU A 4 22.20 -0.06 -3.52
C LEU A 4 22.60 0.98 -2.48
N LYS A 5 23.02 0.53 -1.29
CA LYS A 5 23.49 1.41 -0.23
C LYS A 5 24.73 2.18 -0.68
N GLU A 6 25.69 1.49 -1.27
CA GLU A 6 26.92 2.08 -1.79
C GLU A 6 26.65 3.06 -2.95
N ALA A 7 25.72 2.72 -3.86
CA ALA A 7 25.31 3.61 -4.95
C ALA A 7 24.66 4.91 -4.44
N ILE A 8 23.86 4.83 -3.36
CA ILE A 8 23.24 5.99 -2.70
C ILE A 8 24.30 6.82 -1.97
N GLU A 9 25.19 6.20 -1.21
CA GLU A 9 26.24 6.90 -0.44
C GLU A 9 27.25 7.62 -1.36
N LYS A 10 27.49 7.10 -2.56
CA LYS A 10 28.46 7.65 -3.53
C LYS A 10 27.81 8.43 -4.68
N GLU A 11 26.49 8.57 -4.69
CA GLU A 11 25.71 9.18 -5.78
C GLU A 11 26.09 8.64 -7.17
N ASN A 12 26.42 7.35 -7.24
CA ASN A 12 26.83 6.68 -8.47
C ASN A 12 25.81 5.60 -8.83
N PHE A 13 24.81 5.99 -9.63
CA PHE A 13 23.71 5.10 -10.01
C PHE A 13 24.00 4.25 -11.24
N ALA A 14 25.14 4.46 -11.93
CA ALA A 14 25.52 3.71 -13.13
C ALA A 14 25.69 2.20 -12.89
N VAL A 15 25.84 1.79 -11.62
CA VAL A 15 25.97 0.39 -11.19
C VAL A 15 24.59 -0.29 -11.04
N LEU A 16 23.50 0.47 -11.11
CA LEU A 16 22.13 -0.02 -10.97
C LEU A 16 21.47 -0.29 -12.34
N SER A 17 20.32 -0.97 -12.34
CA SER A 17 19.55 -1.09 -13.59
C SER A 17 19.12 0.29 -14.07
N SER A 18 19.00 0.48 -15.39
CA SER A 18 18.66 1.79 -15.97
C SER A 18 17.35 2.35 -15.41
N GLU A 19 16.37 1.51 -15.10
CA GLU A 19 15.11 1.95 -14.50
C GLU A 19 15.29 2.49 -13.08
N VAL A 20 16.13 1.85 -12.26
CA VAL A 20 16.40 2.29 -10.90
C VAL A 20 17.31 3.50 -10.89
N ALA A 21 18.30 3.55 -11.78
CA ALA A 21 19.18 4.70 -11.93
C ALA A 21 18.40 5.96 -12.31
N ASN A 22 17.57 5.89 -13.36
CA ASN A 22 16.73 7.01 -13.79
C ASN A 22 15.78 7.49 -12.68
N LEU A 23 15.22 6.57 -11.89
CA LEU A 23 14.35 6.90 -10.76
C LEU A 23 15.12 7.67 -9.66
N LEU A 24 16.35 7.24 -9.34
CA LEU A 24 17.17 7.91 -8.34
C LEU A 24 17.66 9.27 -8.83
N GLU A 25 18.04 9.40 -10.11
CA GLU A 25 18.41 10.69 -10.72
C GLU A 25 17.26 11.70 -10.68
N GLU A 26 16.00 11.25 -10.82
CA GLU A 26 14.83 12.12 -10.68
C GLU A 26 14.58 12.55 -9.22
N ILE A 27 14.83 11.66 -8.26
CA ILE A 27 14.43 11.84 -6.86
C ILE A 27 15.47 12.59 -6.04
N PHE A 28 16.77 12.38 -6.29
CA PHE A 28 17.85 13.00 -5.52
C PHE A 28 17.75 14.54 -5.46
N PRO A 29 17.52 15.26 -6.58
CA PRO A 29 17.34 16.71 -6.55
C PRO A 29 16.16 17.17 -5.70
N LEU A 30 15.09 16.35 -5.61
CA LEU A 30 13.91 16.65 -4.80
C LEU A 30 14.21 16.53 -3.30
N ILE A 31 15.13 15.62 -2.92
CA ILE A 31 15.59 15.46 -1.53
C ILE A 31 16.38 16.71 -1.11
N GLU A 32 17.31 17.17 -1.96
CA GLU A 32 18.13 18.37 -1.71
C GLU A 32 17.28 19.64 -1.60
N GLY A 33 16.19 19.71 -2.38
CA GLY A 33 15.21 20.80 -2.32
C GLY A 33 14.34 20.85 -1.06
N ASN A 34 14.60 20.03 -0.04
CA ASN A 34 13.77 19.88 1.18
C ASN A 34 12.32 19.46 0.90
N SER A 35 12.10 18.54 -0.05
CA SER A 35 10.77 17.97 -0.26
C SER A 35 10.30 17.21 1.00
N HIS A 36 9.05 17.43 1.39
CA HIS A 36 8.48 16.73 2.54
C HIS A 36 8.49 15.20 2.29
N PRO A 37 8.97 14.36 3.23
CA PRO A 37 9.20 12.92 2.99
C PRO A 37 8.02 12.15 2.37
N GLN A 38 6.79 12.55 2.72
CA GLN A 38 5.57 11.95 2.21
C GLN A 38 5.39 12.10 0.69
N PHE A 39 5.88 13.21 0.11
CA PHE A 39 5.84 13.43 -1.34
C PHE A 39 6.84 12.52 -2.05
N LEU A 40 8.02 12.31 -1.47
CA LEU A 40 9.04 11.40 -1.99
C LEU A 40 8.53 9.95 -1.95
N ASP A 41 7.96 9.51 -0.83
CA ASP A 41 7.34 8.17 -0.70
C ASP A 41 6.27 7.96 -1.78
N ASN A 42 5.38 8.95 -1.94
CA ASN A 42 4.31 8.89 -2.94
C ASN A 42 4.85 8.86 -4.38
N LEU A 43 5.90 9.63 -4.67
CA LEU A 43 6.55 9.63 -5.98
C LEU A 43 7.18 8.26 -6.28
N LEU A 44 7.87 7.67 -5.32
CA LEU A 44 8.44 6.33 -5.43
C LEU A 44 7.36 5.28 -5.70
N ASP A 45 6.30 5.27 -4.92
CA ASP A 45 5.18 4.34 -5.08
C ASP A 45 4.52 4.52 -6.47
N LYS A 46 4.35 5.76 -6.91
CA LYS A 46 3.80 6.09 -8.23
C LYS A 46 4.66 5.56 -9.37
N ARG A 47 5.97 5.78 -9.32
CA ARG A 47 6.92 5.29 -10.32
C ARG A 47 6.96 3.76 -10.33
N PHE A 48 6.95 3.14 -9.16
CA PHE A 48 6.90 1.68 -9.02
C PHE A 48 5.63 1.09 -9.67
N PHE A 49 4.45 1.62 -9.38
CA PHE A 49 3.21 1.12 -9.96
C PHE A 49 3.09 1.40 -11.46
N GLN A 50 3.57 2.55 -11.95
CA GLN A 50 3.64 2.83 -13.38
C GLN A 50 4.50 1.82 -14.13
N TRP A 51 5.68 1.50 -13.59
CA TRP A 51 6.56 0.46 -14.12
C TRP A 51 5.88 -0.92 -14.08
N LEU A 52 5.23 -1.27 -12.97
CA LEU A 52 4.55 -2.55 -12.84
C LEU A 52 3.38 -2.69 -13.85
N LEU A 53 2.65 -1.61 -14.07
CA LEU A 53 1.59 -1.52 -15.08
C LEU A 53 2.14 -1.59 -16.51
N SER A 54 3.33 -1.06 -16.80
CA SER A 54 3.94 -1.20 -18.12
C SER A 54 4.36 -2.65 -18.36
N LYS A 55 4.98 -3.31 -17.38
CA LYS A 55 5.39 -4.71 -17.48
C LYS A 55 4.21 -5.67 -17.62
N ILE A 56 3.10 -5.44 -16.91
CA ILE A 56 1.93 -6.31 -17.05
C ILE A 56 1.13 -6.10 -18.35
N LYS A 57 1.39 -5.02 -19.09
CA LYS A 57 0.86 -4.86 -20.45
C LYS A 57 1.60 -5.75 -21.44
N GLU A 58 2.91 -5.93 -21.24
CA GLU A 58 3.74 -6.83 -22.05
C GLU A 58 3.39 -8.31 -21.79
N TYR A 59 3.13 -8.65 -20.52
CA TYR A 59 2.75 -10.00 -20.08
C TYR A 59 1.26 -10.05 -19.71
N SER A 60 0.40 -10.37 -20.69
CA SER A 60 -1.07 -10.38 -20.51
C SER A 60 -1.55 -11.48 -19.56
N ASP A 61 -1.54 -11.16 -18.27
CA ASP A 61 -1.79 -12.10 -17.19
C ASP A 61 -2.91 -11.59 -16.26
N PRO A 62 -4.12 -12.21 -16.31
CA PRO A 62 -5.25 -11.74 -15.53
C PRO A 62 -5.05 -11.84 -14.00
N PHE A 63 -4.32 -12.86 -13.53
CA PHE A 63 -4.07 -13.07 -12.11
C PHE A 63 -3.16 -11.97 -11.55
N LEU A 64 -2.03 -11.73 -12.22
CA LEU A 64 -1.09 -10.69 -11.83
C LEU A 64 -1.68 -9.29 -12.06
N ARG A 65 -2.42 -9.06 -13.15
CA ARG A 65 -3.12 -7.79 -13.38
C ARG A 65 -4.08 -7.47 -12.25
N LYS A 66 -4.91 -8.43 -11.82
CA LYS A 66 -5.83 -8.21 -10.70
C LYS A 66 -5.09 -7.99 -9.37
N LEU A 67 -3.96 -8.69 -9.15
CA LEU A 67 -3.13 -8.47 -7.97
C LEU A 67 -2.58 -7.03 -7.95
N ILE A 68 -2.06 -6.54 -9.08
CA ILE A 68 -1.55 -5.17 -9.22
C ILE A 68 -2.67 -4.15 -8.98
N GLN A 69 -3.85 -4.37 -9.55
CA GLN A 69 -5.02 -3.52 -9.30
C GLN A 69 -5.37 -3.44 -7.81
N LEU A 70 -5.41 -4.58 -7.11
CA LEU A 70 -5.68 -4.62 -5.67
C LEU A 70 -4.61 -3.88 -4.85
N GLN A 71 -3.35 -3.92 -5.27
CA GLN A 71 -2.27 -3.18 -4.61
C GLN A 71 -2.41 -1.67 -4.82
N ILE A 72 -2.75 -1.23 -6.04
CA ILE A 72 -3.03 0.17 -6.36
C ILE A 72 -4.26 0.67 -5.59
N ASP A 73 -5.33 -0.11 -5.57
CA ASP A 73 -6.55 0.23 -4.81
C ASP A 73 -6.25 0.34 -3.31
N SER A 74 -5.45 -0.58 -2.76
CA SER A 74 -5.01 -0.53 -1.37
C SER A 74 -4.16 0.69 -1.06
N PHE A 75 -3.27 1.07 -1.98
CA PHE A 75 -2.48 2.30 -1.88
C PHE A 75 -3.38 3.54 -1.89
N ASN A 76 -4.32 3.62 -2.84
CA ASN A 76 -5.27 4.72 -2.98
C ASN A 76 -6.14 4.90 -1.75
N ILE A 77 -6.68 3.81 -1.19
CA ILE A 77 -7.49 3.85 0.04
C ILE A 77 -6.67 4.37 1.21
N LYS A 78 -5.42 3.91 1.37
CA LYS A 78 -4.54 4.41 2.43
C LYS A 78 -4.22 5.88 2.26
N THR A 79 -3.92 6.31 1.04
CA THR A 79 -3.67 7.71 0.71
C THR A 79 -4.91 8.56 0.99
N PHE A 80 -6.09 8.11 0.58
CA PHE A 80 -7.39 8.75 0.82
C PHE A 80 -7.62 9.04 2.31
N PHE A 81 -7.48 8.02 3.16
CA PHE A 81 -7.63 8.19 4.60
C PHE A 81 -6.51 9.00 5.23
N ARG A 82 -5.26 8.80 4.81
CA ARG A 82 -4.11 9.52 5.35
C ARG A 82 -4.23 11.03 5.13
N ILE A 83 -4.66 11.47 3.95
CA ILE A 83 -4.88 12.91 3.69
C ILE A 83 -6.03 13.44 4.55
N GLN A 84 -7.18 12.75 4.58
CA GLN A 84 -8.35 13.23 5.31
C GLN A 84 -8.14 13.26 6.84
N PHE A 85 -7.55 12.23 7.41
CA PHE A 85 -7.40 12.09 8.85
C PHE A 85 -6.23 12.91 9.42
N LEU A 86 -5.20 13.18 8.62
CA LEU A 86 -4.12 14.10 9.01
C LEU A 86 -4.48 15.58 8.78
N GLY A 87 -5.72 15.88 8.40
CA GLY A 87 -6.19 17.26 8.19
C GLY A 87 -5.47 17.98 7.06
N LYS A 88 -4.93 17.25 6.08
CA LYS A 88 -4.26 17.82 4.92
C LYS A 88 -5.28 18.29 3.88
N GLU A 89 -4.86 19.22 3.02
CA GLU A 89 -5.65 19.69 1.89
C GLU A 89 -6.07 18.52 0.99
N ARG A 90 -7.37 18.42 0.73
CA ARG A 90 -7.96 17.31 -0.06
C ARG A 90 -7.47 17.35 -1.51
N GLU A 91 -7.08 18.52 -1.98
CA GLU A 91 -6.48 18.81 -3.28
C GLU A 91 -5.23 17.95 -3.52
N LEU A 92 -4.47 17.63 -2.46
CA LEU A 92 -3.29 16.75 -2.56
C LEU A 92 -3.61 15.33 -3.04
N LEU A 93 -4.86 14.88 -2.88
CA LEU A 93 -5.29 13.59 -3.42
C LEU A 93 -5.14 13.52 -4.94
N LYS A 94 -5.27 14.64 -5.64
CA LYS A 94 -5.13 14.68 -7.11
C LYS A 94 -3.75 14.19 -7.54
N ASP A 95 -2.73 14.56 -6.78
CA ASP A 95 -1.34 14.24 -7.07
C ASP A 95 -0.93 12.88 -6.50
N PHE A 96 -1.56 12.48 -5.39
CA PHE A 96 -1.19 11.28 -4.65
C PHE A 96 -1.98 10.04 -5.04
N LEU A 97 -3.20 10.17 -5.58
CA LEU A 97 -3.94 9.01 -6.06
C LEU A 97 -3.39 8.50 -7.39
N MET A 98 -3.29 7.19 -7.46
CA MET A 98 -2.78 6.41 -8.57
C MET A 98 -3.89 5.92 -9.49
N GLU A 99 -3.57 5.83 -10.77
CA GLU A 99 -4.44 5.23 -11.80
C GLU A 99 -4.07 3.76 -12.04
N GLY A 100 -4.94 3.03 -12.75
CA GLY A 100 -4.70 1.63 -13.13
C GLY A 100 -5.13 0.61 -12.08
N GLY A 101 -5.75 1.06 -10.98
CA GLY A 101 -6.49 0.24 -10.03
C GLY A 101 -7.83 -0.27 -10.57
N GLY A 102 -8.58 -0.95 -9.72
CA GLY A 102 -10.00 -1.26 -9.95
C GLY A 102 -10.95 -0.15 -9.49
N LEU A 103 -10.46 0.77 -8.65
CA LEU A 103 -11.20 1.95 -8.20
C LEU A 103 -10.87 3.15 -9.10
N ASP A 104 -11.92 3.82 -9.58
CA ASP A 104 -11.78 5.01 -10.40
C ASP A 104 -11.22 6.18 -9.57
N LYS A 105 -10.12 6.77 -10.04
CA LYS A 105 -9.43 7.86 -9.35
C LYS A 105 -10.33 9.07 -9.21
N ASP A 106 -11.03 9.47 -10.27
CA ASP A 106 -11.87 10.66 -10.26
C ASP A 106 -13.08 10.48 -9.34
N TYR A 107 -13.61 9.26 -9.25
CA TYR A 107 -14.62 8.89 -8.27
C TYR A 107 -14.11 9.07 -6.84
N LEU A 108 -12.93 8.53 -6.51
CA LEU A 108 -12.33 8.70 -5.18
C LEU A 108 -12.08 10.18 -4.84
N LEU A 109 -11.65 10.99 -5.82
CA LEU A 109 -11.50 12.44 -5.64
C LEU A 109 -12.83 13.11 -5.29
N ARG A 110 -13.90 12.83 -6.05
CA ARG A 110 -15.23 13.39 -5.76
C ARG A 110 -15.74 12.92 -4.40
N LEU A 111 -15.55 11.65 -4.07
CA LEU A 111 -15.98 11.06 -2.81
C LEU A 111 -15.30 11.73 -1.61
N ALA A 112 -14.03 12.12 -1.73
CA ALA A 112 -13.29 12.79 -0.65
C ALA A 112 -13.95 14.10 -0.18
N TYR A 113 -14.73 14.77 -1.04
CA TYR A 113 -15.44 16.00 -0.69
C TYR A 113 -16.82 15.76 -0.06
N GLN A 114 -17.32 14.53 -0.08
CA GLN A 114 -18.63 14.18 0.48
C GLN A 114 -18.57 14.06 2.01
N PRO A 115 -19.73 14.17 2.69
CA PRO A 115 -19.86 13.82 4.10
C PRO A 115 -19.46 12.36 4.36
N LYS A 116 -19.00 12.07 5.58
CA LYS A 116 -18.53 10.75 5.99
C LYS A 116 -19.53 9.63 5.70
N GLU A 117 -20.80 9.88 5.95
CA GLU A 117 -21.90 8.91 5.76
C GLU A 117 -22.01 8.52 4.29
N SER A 118 -21.94 9.51 3.38
CA SER A 118 -21.86 9.29 1.93
C SER A 118 -20.57 8.58 1.53
N GLN A 119 -19.43 8.94 2.12
CA GLN A 119 -18.16 8.24 1.84
C GLN A 119 -18.23 6.75 2.17
N ILE A 120 -18.89 6.38 3.26
CA ILE A 120 -19.12 4.97 3.64
C ILE A 120 -20.11 4.33 2.68
N LEU A 121 -21.28 4.92 2.47
CA LEU A 121 -22.35 4.29 1.69
C LEU A 121 -22.00 4.14 0.21
N GLU A 122 -21.33 5.13 -0.36
CA GLU A 122 -21.02 5.24 -1.79
C GLU A 122 -19.64 4.70 -2.13
N PHE A 123 -18.87 4.17 -1.15
CA PHE A 123 -17.55 3.62 -1.46
C PHE A 123 -17.67 2.46 -2.47
N PRO A 124 -16.86 2.48 -3.54
CA PRO A 124 -16.94 1.49 -4.62
C PRO A 124 -16.43 0.12 -4.17
N GLY A 125 -17.16 -0.93 -4.56
CA GLY A 125 -16.82 -2.33 -4.24
C GLY A 125 -17.27 -2.75 -2.85
N GLY A 126 -18.08 -3.81 -2.77
CA GLY A 126 -18.65 -4.27 -1.50
C GLY A 126 -17.61 -4.58 -0.43
N GLU A 127 -16.52 -5.24 -0.81
CA GLU A 127 -15.44 -5.58 0.13
C GLU A 127 -14.69 -4.33 0.64
N PHE A 128 -14.49 -3.30 -0.19
CA PHE A 128 -13.84 -2.07 0.23
C PHE A 128 -14.74 -1.20 1.10
N ARG A 129 -16.07 -1.27 0.91
CA ARG A 129 -17.04 -0.59 1.76
C ARG A 129 -16.93 -1.01 3.21
N GLU A 130 -16.80 -2.31 3.47
CA GLU A 130 -16.58 -2.83 4.83
C GLU A 130 -15.28 -2.30 5.44
N VAL A 131 -14.20 -2.27 4.65
CA VAL A 131 -12.92 -1.72 5.09
C VAL A 131 -13.01 -0.24 5.46
N VAL A 132 -13.73 0.54 4.64
CA VAL A 132 -13.90 1.98 4.83
C VAL A 132 -14.75 2.28 6.06
N ALA A 133 -15.86 1.56 6.24
CA ALA A 133 -16.69 1.66 7.44
C ALA A 133 -15.87 1.37 8.71
N ALA A 134 -15.11 0.27 8.71
CA ALA A 134 -14.26 -0.11 9.85
C ALA A 134 -13.17 0.93 10.13
N ALA A 135 -12.55 1.52 9.09
CA ALA A 135 -11.53 2.54 9.25
C ALA A 135 -12.09 3.83 9.87
N PHE A 136 -13.29 4.25 9.45
CA PHE A 136 -13.98 5.40 10.05
C PHE A 136 -14.37 5.15 11.51
N GLU A 137 -14.87 3.95 11.82
CA GLU A 137 -15.21 3.56 13.19
C GLU A 137 -13.97 3.54 14.12
N GLU A 138 -12.85 2.97 13.64
CA GLU A 138 -11.59 2.97 14.39
C GLU A 138 -11.09 4.41 14.64
N TRP A 139 -11.20 5.27 13.61
CA TRP A 139 -10.77 6.66 13.71
C TRP A 139 -11.57 7.44 14.75
N ASP A 140 -12.89 7.29 14.77
CA ASP A 140 -13.74 7.95 15.76
C ASP A 140 -13.41 7.52 17.20
N LYS A 141 -13.18 6.22 17.40
CA LYS A 141 -12.96 5.64 18.74
C LYS A 141 -11.55 5.87 19.27
N LYS A 142 -10.54 5.74 18.41
CA LYS A 142 -9.13 5.61 18.82
C LYS A 142 -8.19 6.62 18.16
N ARG A 143 -8.67 7.44 17.21
CA ARG A 143 -7.82 8.29 16.34
C ARG A 143 -6.69 7.48 15.69
N SER A 144 -7.02 6.25 15.29
CA SER A 144 -6.13 5.27 14.69
C SER A 144 -6.79 4.68 13.45
N PHE A 145 -5.97 4.26 12.49
CA PHE A 145 -6.39 3.48 11.33
C PHE A 145 -5.46 2.26 11.13
N PHE A 146 -4.87 1.76 12.22
CA PHE A 146 -3.94 0.63 12.19
C PHE A 146 -4.60 -0.64 11.62
N SER A 147 -5.91 -0.81 11.81
CA SER A 147 -6.63 -1.95 11.25
C SER A 147 -6.75 -1.90 9.72
N LEU A 148 -6.66 -0.70 9.11
CA LEU A 148 -6.78 -0.51 7.66
C LEU A 148 -5.79 -1.38 6.88
N ASP A 149 -4.52 -1.37 7.29
CA ASP A 149 -3.49 -2.21 6.66
C ASP A 149 -3.84 -3.70 6.74
N ARG A 150 -4.39 -4.15 7.87
CA ARG A 150 -4.78 -5.56 8.08
C ARG A 150 -5.90 -5.95 7.13
N TYR A 151 -6.91 -5.10 7.00
CA TYR A 151 -8.05 -5.35 6.12
C TYR A 151 -7.63 -5.41 4.65
N LEU A 152 -6.81 -4.46 4.20
CA LEU A 152 -6.29 -4.44 2.83
C LEU A 152 -5.38 -5.65 2.54
N ASP A 153 -4.50 -6.03 3.50
CA ASP A 153 -3.68 -7.24 3.40
C ASP A 153 -4.55 -8.50 3.26
N LYS A 154 -5.70 -8.56 3.94
CA LYS A 154 -6.66 -9.69 3.83
C LYS A 154 -7.25 -9.79 2.42
N LEU A 155 -7.59 -8.68 1.78
CA LEU A 155 -8.11 -8.67 0.41
C LEU A 155 -7.07 -9.17 -0.60
N ILE A 156 -5.83 -8.72 -0.46
CA ILE A 156 -4.71 -9.20 -1.29
C ILE A 156 -4.52 -10.71 -1.11
N LEU A 157 -4.52 -11.19 0.14
CA LEU A 157 -4.34 -12.62 0.43
C LEU A 157 -5.52 -13.49 -0.01
N LYS A 158 -6.74 -12.94 0.01
CA LYS A 158 -7.91 -13.63 -0.56
C LYS A 158 -7.72 -13.87 -2.06
N HIS A 159 -7.14 -12.91 -2.78
CA HIS A 159 -6.81 -13.06 -4.20
C HIS A 159 -5.66 -14.04 -4.43
N THR A 160 -4.54 -13.91 -3.70
CA THR A 160 -3.39 -14.82 -3.88
C THR A 160 -3.68 -16.24 -3.40
N GLY A 161 -4.63 -16.44 -2.49
CA GLY A 161 -5.01 -17.73 -1.93
C GLY A 161 -5.45 -18.77 -2.96
N ARG A 162 -5.80 -18.36 -4.19
CA ARG A 162 -6.04 -19.28 -5.32
C ARG A 162 -4.83 -20.18 -5.60
N GLY A 163 -3.61 -19.74 -5.26
CA GLY A 163 -2.40 -20.55 -5.35
C GLY A 163 -2.37 -21.80 -4.48
N PHE A 164 -3.31 -21.99 -3.54
CA PHE A 164 -3.48 -23.26 -2.84
C PHE A 164 -4.19 -24.34 -3.67
N TYR A 165 -4.95 -23.94 -4.69
CA TYR A 165 -5.80 -24.85 -5.49
C TYR A 165 -5.26 -25.09 -6.90
N ILE A 166 -4.27 -24.30 -7.34
CA ILE A 166 -3.63 -24.43 -8.65
C ILE A 166 -2.34 -25.24 -8.48
N THR A 167 -2.20 -26.34 -9.22
CA THR A 167 -1.04 -27.24 -9.09
C THR A 167 0.18 -26.75 -9.87
N PHE A 168 -0.03 -26.19 -11.06
CA PHE A 168 1.04 -25.68 -11.93
C PHE A 168 0.71 -24.26 -12.37
N GLY A 169 1.63 -23.34 -12.11
CA GLY A 169 1.44 -21.93 -12.41
C GLY A 169 2.31 -21.04 -11.54
N ARG A 170 2.15 -19.74 -11.74
CA ARG A 170 2.82 -18.69 -10.93
C ARG A 170 2.08 -18.45 -9.62
N GLU A 171 0.79 -18.78 -9.57
CA GLU A 171 -0.12 -18.52 -8.47
C GLU A 171 0.36 -19.14 -7.15
N PRO A 172 0.85 -20.40 -7.10
CA PRO A 172 1.40 -20.97 -5.87
C PRO A 172 2.64 -20.21 -5.37
N LEU A 173 3.53 -19.83 -6.28
CA LEU A 173 4.76 -19.09 -5.95
C LEU A 173 4.42 -17.68 -5.42
N VAL A 174 3.53 -16.97 -6.11
CA VAL A 174 3.07 -15.65 -5.67
C VAL A 174 2.38 -15.75 -4.31
N ASN A 175 1.48 -16.72 -4.12
CA ASN A 175 0.84 -16.95 -2.83
C ASN A 175 1.86 -17.18 -1.70
N TYR A 176 2.86 -18.03 -1.94
CA TYR A 176 3.94 -18.28 -0.98
C TYR A 176 4.68 -16.99 -0.61
N ILE A 177 5.04 -16.15 -1.59
CA ILE A 177 5.72 -14.87 -1.34
C ILE A 177 4.88 -13.96 -0.45
N PHE A 178 3.57 -13.82 -0.72
CA PHE A 178 2.70 -12.95 0.09
C PHE A 178 2.46 -13.50 1.49
N LEU A 179 2.34 -14.82 1.65
CA LEU A 179 2.26 -15.46 2.98
C LEU A 179 3.54 -15.22 3.78
N LYS A 180 4.72 -15.36 3.17
CA LYS A 180 6.00 -15.07 3.82
C LYS A 180 6.17 -13.60 4.15
N LYS A 181 5.75 -12.68 3.28
CA LYS A 181 5.71 -11.24 3.60
C LYS A 181 4.84 -10.95 4.82
N ARG A 182 3.65 -11.56 4.91
CA ARG A 182 2.76 -11.42 6.08
C ARG A 182 3.40 -11.99 7.35
N GLU A 183 4.02 -13.16 7.27
CA GLU A 183 4.71 -13.79 8.40
C GLU A 183 5.82 -12.88 8.95
N LEU A 184 6.68 -12.36 8.07
CA LEU A 184 7.74 -11.42 8.44
C LEU A 184 7.20 -10.12 9.05
N LYS A 185 6.10 -9.57 8.50
CA LYS A 185 5.44 -8.37 9.05
C LYS A 185 4.96 -8.62 10.48
N ARG A 186 4.33 -9.78 10.74
CA ARG A 186 3.84 -10.16 12.08
C ARG A 186 4.99 -10.39 13.06
N LEU A 187 6.03 -11.10 12.65
CA LEU A 187 7.22 -11.32 13.46
C LEU A 187 7.87 -9.99 13.86
N ARG A 188 7.96 -9.02 12.94
CA ARG A 188 8.50 -7.68 13.22
C ARG A 188 7.68 -6.94 14.27
N VAL A 189 6.35 -7.03 14.22
CA VAL A 189 5.48 -6.43 15.24
C VAL A 189 5.73 -7.09 16.60
N ILE A 190 5.71 -8.43 16.68
CA ILE A 190 6.00 -9.18 17.92
C ILE A 190 7.35 -8.77 18.52
N LEU A 191 8.40 -8.70 17.70
CA LEU A 191 9.74 -8.36 18.15
C LEU A 191 9.83 -6.91 18.64
N ARG A 192 9.18 -5.95 17.96
CA ARG A 192 9.13 -4.56 18.40
C ARG A 192 8.42 -4.42 19.75
N GLU A 193 7.29 -5.08 19.93
CA GLU A 193 6.55 -5.07 21.20
C GLU A 193 7.39 -5.69 22.35
N LYS A 194 8.06 -6.81 22.08
CA LYS A 194 8.98 -7.43 23.06
C LYS A 194 10.14 -6.53 23.44
N LEU A 195 10.75 -5.85 22.46
CA LEU A 195 11.86 -4.89 22.72
C LEU A 195 11.38 -3.65 23.50
N ALA A 196 10.14 -3.22 23.27
CA ALA A 196 9.56 -2.06 23.94
C ALA A 196 9.08 -2.34 25.38
N GLY A 197 9.14 -3.61 25.85
CA GLY A 197 8.72 -3.98 27.21
C GLY A 197 7.22 -3.83 27.47
N VAL A 198 6.40 -3.77 26.42
CA VAL A 198 4.94 -3.60 26.52
C VAL A 198 4.30 -4.94 26.90
N SER A 199 3.33 -4.93 27.83
CA SER A 199 2.62 -6.14 28.28
C SER A 199 2.00 -6.90 27.11
N THR A 200 1.99 -8.23 27.19
CA THR A 200 1.62 -9.18 26.12
C THR A 200 0.22 -8.97 25.52
N GLU A 201 -0.66 -8.24 26.21
CA GLU A 201 -2.06 -8.00 25.83
C GLU A 201 -2.19 -7.07 24.61
N ARG A 202 -1.37 -6.02 24.47
CA ARG A 202 -1.43 -5.12 23.29
C ARG A 202 -0.91 -5.77 22.01
N ALA A 203 0.10 -6.63 22.13
CA ALA A 203 0.62 -7.40 21.01
C ALA A 203 -0.44 -8.36 20.45
N ALA A 204 -1.23 -9.01 21.32
CA ALA A 204 -2.27 -9.96 20.92
C ALA A 204 -3.37 -9.30 20.07
N GLU A 205 -3.86 -8.11 20.43
CA GLU A 205 -4.86 -7.36 19.62
C GLU A 205 -4.32 -7.00 18.23
N GLN A 206 -3.05 -6.58 18.14
CA GLN A 206 -2.41 -6.26 16.87
C GLN A 206 -2.13 -7.48 16.00
N ILE A 207 -1.98 -8.68 16.58
CA ILE A 207 -1.63 -9.90 15.83
C ILE A 207 -2.88 -10.69 15.43
N ILE A 208 -3.83 -10.81 16.35
CA ILE A 208 -4.97 -11.73 16.24
C ILE A 208 -6.15 -11.04 15.56
N GLY A 209 -6.30 -9.72 15.75
CA GLY A 209 -7.53 -9.02 15.38
C GLY A 209 -8.63 -9.42 16.36
N SER A 210 -9.31 -8.43 16.95
CA SER A 210 -10.53 -8.69 17.71
C SER A 210 -11.50 -9.49 16.82
N SER A 211 -11.94 -10.63 17.35
CA SER A 211 -12.82 -11.60 16.72
C SER A 211 -14.04 -11.00 16.02
#